data_AF-A0A7W1LV42-F1
#
_entry.id   AF-A0A7W1LV42-F1
#
_cell.length_a   1.000
_cell.length_b   1.000
_cell.length_c   1.000
_cell.angle_alpha   90.00
_cell.angle_beta   90.00
_cell.angle_gamma   90.00
#
_symmetry.space_group_name_H-M   'P 1'
#
loop_
_entity.id
_entity.type
_entity.pdbx_description
1 polymer ?
#
loop_
_entity_poly.entity_id
_entity_poly.type
_entity_poly.pdbx_seq_one_letter_code
_entity_poly.pdbx_strand_id
1 'polypeptide(L)'
;MRYVSGLEEVNVGDYVTTTGQDGIYPSGLNVGEVVEVKKGSATSPHVIRIKPSARLNALQEVAVLQYKPPPRIAPDQALPNVKKQ
;
A
#
# COMPACT_ATOMS: atom_id res chain seq x y z
N MET A 1 -7.96 4.34 4.89
CA MET A 1 -7.49 3.91 3.55
C MET A 1 -8.59 4.15 2.53
N ARG A 2 -8.20 4.58 1.33
CA ARG A 2 -9.11 4.98 0.24
C ARG A 2 -8.75 4.19 -1.03
N TYR A 3 -9.67 4.13 -1.98
CA TYR A 3 -9.50 3.52 -3.31
C TYR A 3 -9.28 2.00 -3.33
N VAL A 4 -9.65 1.30 -2.25
CA VAL A 4 -9.80 -0.15 -2.29
C VAL A 4 -11.14 -0.46 -2.95
N SER A 5 -11.12 -1.28 -4.01
CA SER A 5 -12.32 -1.70 -4.73
C SER A 5 -13.35 -2.30 -3.78
N GLY A 6 -14.63 -1.97 -3.97
CA GLY A 6 -15.73 -2.51 -3.15
C GLY A 6 -16.00 -4.00 -3.37
N LEU A 7 -15.32 -4.62 -4.34
CA LEU A 7 -15.39 -6.05 -4.64
C LEU A 7 -14.33 -6.86 -3.90
N GLU A 8 -13.31 -6.21 -3.34
CA GLU A 8 -12.24 -6.88 -2.61
C GLU A 8 -12.67 -7.21 -1.19
N GLU A 9 -12.21 -8.35 -0.67
CA GLU A 9 -12.46 -8.71 0.71
C GLU A 9 -11.48 -7.99 1.64
N VAL A 10 -12.02 -7.29 2.64
CA VAL A 10 -11.25 -6.63 3.70
C VAL A 10 -11.95 -6.88 5.03
N ASN A 11 -11.20 -7.38 5.99
CA ASN A 11 -11.70 -7.76 7.31
C ASN A 11 -11.16 -6.82 8.39
N VAL A 12 -11.96 -6.64 9.45
CA VAL A 12 -11.48 -5.99 10.67
C VAL A 12 -10.45 -6.91 11.31
N GLY A 13 -9.31 -6.36 11.72
CA GLY A 13 -8.14 -7.12 12.19
C GLY A 13 -7.04 -7.31 11.14
N ASP A 14 -7.30 -6.98 9.87
CA ASP A 14 -6.28 -7.09 8.84
C ASP A 14 -5.14 -6.09 9.06
N TYR A 15 -3.91 -6.55 8.86
CA TYR A 15 -2.72 -5.71 8.90
C TYR A 15 -2.51 -4.98 7.57
N VAL A 16 -2.13 -3.71 7.67
CA VAL A 16 -1.83 -2.86 6.51
C VAL A 16 -0.33 -2.59 6.48
N THR A 17 0.30 -2.90 5.35
CA THR A 17 1.74 -2.67 5.13
C THR A 17 1.99 -1.84 3.87
N THR A 18 3.17 -1.21 3.78
CA THR A 18 3.60 -0.53 2.56
C THR A 18 3.86 -1.53 1.44
N THR A 19 3.48 -1.20 0.21
CA THR A 19 3.76 -2.01 -0.98
C THR A 19 5.08 -1.64 -1.66
N GLY A 20 5.57 -0.42 -1.41
CA GLY A 20 6.74 0.17 -2.06
C GLY A 20 6.57 0.56 -3.53
N GLN A 21 5.34 0.57 -4.04
CA GLN A 21 5.03 0.85 -5.44
C GLN A 21 5.34 2.29 -5.86
N ASP A 22 5.26 3.25 -4.94
CA ASP A 22 5.59 4.66 -5.19
C ASP A 22 7.11 4.91 -5.22
N GLY A 23 7.91 3.99 -4.71
CA GLY A 23 9.36 4.14 -4.53
C GLY A 23 9.75 5.08 -3.39
N ILE A 24 8.80 5.50 -2.54
CA ILE A 24 9.06 6.37 -1.38
C ILE A 24 9.46 5.54 -0.18
N TYR A 25 8.74 4.45 0.07
CA TYR A 25 9.03 3.49 1.15
C TYR A 25 9.35 2.11 0.56
N PRO A 26 10.16 1.27 1.24
CA PRO A 26 10.25 -0.14 0.89
C PRO A 26 8.92 -0.85 1.17
N SER A 27 8.73 -2.04 0.61
CA SER A 27 7.60 -2.90 0.96
C SER A 27 7.75 -3.47 2.38
N GLY A 28 6.62 -3.76 3.03
CA GLY A 28 6.56 -4.49 4.29
C GLY A 28 6.65 -3.64 5.58
N LEU A 29 6.68 -2.31 5.50
CA LEU A 29 6.59 -1.48 6.70
C LEU A 29 5.16 -1.50 7.23
N ASN A 30 5.00 -1.80 8.52
CA ASN A 30 3.69 -1.84 9.15
C ASN A 30 3.12 -0.43 9.34
N VAL A 31 1.91 -0.22 8.83
CA VAL A 31 1.15 1.02 8.97
C VAL A 31 0.18 0.93 10.14
N GLY A 32 -0.52 -0.19 10.28
CA GLY A 32 -1.63 -0.30 11.22
C GLY A 32 -2.51 -1.52 11.02
N GLU A 33 -3.60 -1.53 11.77
CA GLU A 33 -4.63 -2.56 11.74
C GLU A 33 -5.97 -1.96 11.32
N VAL A 34 -6.74 -2.67 10.49
CA VAL A 34 -8.09 -2.28 10.10
C VAL A 34 -9.03 -2.39 11.30
N VAL A 35 -9.65 -1.28 11.68
CA VAL A 35 -10.60 -1.22 12.81
C VAL A 35 -12.05 -1.03 12.38
N GLU A 36 -12.28 -0.57 11.15
CA GLU A 36 -13.62 -0.39 10.60
C GLU A 36 -13.57 -0.48 9.09
N VAL A 37 -14.52 -1.21 8.51
CA VAL A 37 -14.73 -1.28 7.06
C VAL A 37 -16.18 -0.89 6.77
N LYS A 38 -16.37 0.28 6.17
CA LYS A 38 -17.64 0.61 5.52
C LYS A 38 -17.60 0.04 4.12
N LYS A 39 -18.40 -1.01 3.89
CA LYS A 39 -18.43 -1.72 2.60
C LYS A 39 -18.84 -0.78 1.46
N GLY A 40 -18.09 -0.87 0.37
CA GLY A 40 -18.40 -0.19 -0.89
C GLY A 40 -19.32 -1.07 -1.74
N SER A 41 -19.32 -0.81 -3.04
CA SER A 41 -20.07 -1.57 -4.04
C SER A 41 -19.22 -1.77 -5.30
N ALA A 42 -19.79 -2.37 -6.33
CA ALA A 42 -19.13 -2.48 -7.64
C ALA A 42 -18.69 -1.11 -8.23
N THR A 43 -19.34 -0.02 -7.82
CA THR A 43 -19.07 1.34 -8.34
C THR A 43 -18.53 2.29 -7.28
N SER A 44 -18.40 1.86 -6.02
CA SER A 44 -17.91 2.70 -4.93
C SER A 44 -16.83 1.99 -4.10
N PRO A 45 -15.71 2.66 -3.78
CA PRO A 45 -14.66 2.06 -3.00
C PRO A 45 -15.07 1.87 -1.53
N HIS A 46 -14.38 0.98 -0.83
CA HIS A 46 -14.46 0.90 0.62
C HIS A 46 -14.00 2.20 1.29
N VAL A 47 -14.62 2.52 2.43
CA VAL A 47 -14.06 3.49 3.38
C VAL A 47 -13.55 2.70 4.58
N ILE A 48 -12.23 2.65 4.71
CA ILE A 48 -11.56 1.82 5.72
C ILE A 48 -10.89 2.72 6.75
N ARG A 49 -11.17 2.53 8.04
CA ARG A 49 -10.42 3.17 9.13
C ARG A 49 -9.33 2.24 9.63
N ILE A 50 -8.14 2.79 9.80
CA ILE A 50 -6.95 2.07 10.26
C ILE A 50 -6.51 2.70 11.57
N LYS A 51 -6.23 1.87 12.57
CA LYS A 51 -5.53 2.26 13.79
C LYS A 51 -4.02 2.18 13.53
N PRO A 52 -3.28 3.30 13.61
CA PRO A 52 -1.83 3.27 13.42
C PRO A 52 -1.16 2.34 14.44
N SER A 53 -0.19 1.54 13.98
CA SER A 53 0.60 0.70 14.90
C SER A 53 1.58 1.52 15.74
N ALA A 54 2.03 2.67 15.22
CA ALA A 54 2.86 3.60 15.97
C ALA A 54 2.00 4.44 16.96
N ARG A 55 2.50 4.62 18.18
CA ARG A 55 1.91 5.51 19.18
C ARG A 55 2.25 6.97 18.88
N LEU A 56 1.60 7.53 17.86
CA LEU A 56 1.90 8.88 17.35
C LEU A 56 1.69 10.01 18.36
N ASN A 57 0.94 9.76 19.44
CA ASN A 57 0.67 10.71 20.52
C ASN A 57 1.74 10.69 21.64
N ALA A 58 2.71 9.78 21.58
CA ALA A 58 3.75 9.63 22.59
C ALA A 58 5.09 9.25 21.93
N LEU A 59 5.48 10.03 20.93
CA LEU A 59 6.76 9.86 20.24
C LEU A 59 7.89 10.41 21.10
N GLN A 60 8.85 9.55 21.46
CA GLN A 60 10.09 9.94 22.12
C GLN A 60 11.25 9.97 21.14
N GLU A 61 11.37 8.92 20.32
CA GLU A 61 12.42 8.77 19.31
C GLU A 61 11.78 8.49 17.95
N VAL A 62 12.42 9.03 16.91
CA VAL A 62 12.01 8.86 15.51
C VAL A 62 13.22 8.52 14.65
N ALA A 63 13.01 7.72 13.61
CA ALA A 63 14.04 7.37 12.65
C ALA A 63 13.70 7.93 11.27
N VAL A 64 14.72 8.42 10.55
CA VAL A 64 14.59 8.81 9.14
C VAL A 64 15.09 7.66 8.28
N LEU A 65 14.20 7.09 7.48
CA LEU A 65 14.54 6.02 6.55
C LEU A 65 15.05 6.62 5.23
N GLN A 66 16.36 6.48 4.96
CA GLN A 66 16.93 6.80 3.66
C GLN A 66 16.78 5.60 2.74
N TYR A 67 15.78 5.63 1.85
CA TYR A 67 15.49 4.56 0.93
C TYR A 67 15.82 4.96 -0.52
N LYS A 68 16.50 4.05 -1.23
CA LYS A 68 16.73 4.14 -2.68
C LYS A 68 15.98 2.99 -3.34
N PRO A 69 14.87 3.25 -4.05
CA PRO A 69 14.12 2.18 -4.69
C PRO A 69 14.95 1.51 -5.78
N PRO A 70 14.74 0.20 -6.03
CA PRO A 70 15.36 -0.47 -7.15
C PRO A 70 14.94 0.19 -8.48
N PRO A 71 15.80 0.14 -9.51
CA PRO A 71 15.44 0.69 -10.81
C PRO A 71 14.18 0.02 -11.34
N ARG A 72 13.18 0.84 -11.70
CA ARG A 72 11.95 0.35 -12.33
C ARG A 72 12.29 -0.16 -13.72
N ILE A 73 12.13 -1.47 -13.95
CA ILE A 73 12.24 -2.03 -15.29
C ILE A 73 10.99 -1.60 -16.07
N ALA A 74 11.20 -0.78 -17.10
CA ALA A 74 10.28 -0.53 -18.19
C ALA A 74 9.57 -1.83 -18.65
N PRO A 75 8.24 -2.05 -18.59
CA PRO A 75 7.63 -3.25 -19.19
C PRO A 75 8.05 -3.47 -20.65
N ASP A 76 8.38 -2.40 -21.37
CA ASP A 76 8.79 -2.40 -22.77
C ASP A 76 10.18 -3.03 -23.02
N GLN A 77 11.02 -3.20 -21.99
CA GLN A 77 12.35 -3.81 -22.15
C GLN A 77 12.36 -5.33 -21.98
N ALA A 78 11.23 -5.95 -21.63
CA ALA A 78 11.12 -7.39 -21.37
C ALA A 78 10.63 -8.23 -22.57
N LEU A 79 10.34 -7.61 -23.73
CA LEU A 79 9.88 -8.33 -24.92
C LEU A 79 10.98 -8.34 -26.00
N PRO A 80 11.89 -9.34 -26.03
CA PRO A 80 12.92 -9.45 -27.07
C PRO A 80 12.37 -9.74 -28.48
N ASN A 81 11.05 -9.91 -28.67
CA ASN A 81 10.49 -10.54 -29.87
C ASN A 81 9.43 -9.74 -30.64
N VAL A 82 9.36 -8.40 -30.54
CA VAL A 82 8.54 -7.63 -31.50
C VAL A 82 9.37 -7.32 -32.75
N LYS A 83 9.45 -8.28 -33.67
CA LYS A 83 9.83 -7.97 -35.06
C LYS A 83 8.71 -7.12 -35.65
N LYS A 84 8.96 -5.82 -35.86
CA LYS A 84 8.11 -4.99 -36.72
C LYS A 84 8.19 -5.55 -38.15
N GLN A 85 7.04 -6.02 -38.66
CA GLN A 85 6.79 -6.18 -40.10
C GLN A 85 6.29 -4.86 -40.66
#